data_AF-A0A4V5UAH5-F1
#
_entry.id   AF-A0A4V5UAH5-F1
#
_cell.length_a   1.000
_cell.length_b   1.000
_cell.length_c   1.000
_cell.angle_alpha   90.00
_cell.angle_beta   90.00
_cell.angle_gamma   90.00
#
_symmetry.space_group_name_H-M   'P 1'
#
loop_
_entity.id
_entity.type
_entity.pdbx_description
1 polymer ?
#
loop_
_entity_poly.entity_id
_entity_poly.type
_entity_poly.pdbx_seq_one_letter_code
_entity_poly.pdbx_strand_id
1 'polypeptide(L)'
;MRQQHRYVNMDVQYNDQILDVSIVFYMYGKLSKSYIRFRYKKVDIFELFDSKEENHQQAVKTICELIDTIGVEKYRKFDRVMGELKRIYSRRIIVDNKVYANFYESELSVGERYMYSREIMMNDGNQLEDHLLIEDREDVESKQQVLRNLRRKVKNYFEEVEVLPHPQYLNTKYSLVYQDITDWMEQNIPTYYIQRFMNALEAV
;
A
#
# COMPACT_ATOMS: atom_id res chain seq x y z
N MET A 1 12.10 -8.52 -18.70
CA MET A 1 10.82 -7.99 -19.21
C MET A 1 10.95 -6.50 -19.56
N ARG A 2 10.29 -6.00 -20.62
CA ARG A 2 10.32 -4.57 -20.97
C ARG A 2 9.25 -3.81 -20.18
N GLN A 3 9.65 -2.75 -19.47
CA GLN A 3 8.71 -1.79 -18.89
C GLN A 3 7.98 -1.05 -20.02
N GLN A 4 6.67 -0.94 -19.91
CA GLN A 4 5.85 -0.12 -20.81
C GLN A 4 5.12 0.94 -20.00
N HIS A 5 5.20 2.18 -20.47
CA HIS A 5 4.48 3.31 -19.92
C HIS A 5 3.46 3.77 -20.94
N ARG A 6 2.19 3.84 -20.54
CA ARG A 6 1.15 4.49 -21.32
C ARG A 6 0.68 5.73 -20.58
N TYR A 7 0.54 6.83 -21.31
CA TYR A 7 0.05 8.09 -20.79
C TYR A 7 -1.30 8.40 -21.43
N VAL A 8 -2.26 8.86 -20.64
CA VAL A 8 -3.52 9.43 -21.12
C VAL A 8 -3.68 10.78 -20.46
N ASN A 9 -3.71 11.84 -21.25
CA ASN A 9 -3.96 13.19 -20.74
C ASN A 9 -5.44 13.52 -20.83
N MET A 10 -5.92 14.30 -19.88
CA MET A 10 -7.30 14.72 -19.82
C MET A 10 -7.47 16.00 -19.02
N ASP A 11 -8.56 16.69 -19.30
CA ASP A 11 -8.97 17.88 -18.56
C ASP A 11 -9.97 17.50 -17.46
N VAL A 12 -9.71 17.94 -16.24
CA VAL A 12 -10.64 17.78 -15.11
C VAL A 12 -11.01 19.15 -14.57
N GLN A 13 -12.31 19.45 -14.54
CA GLN A 13 -12.79 20.70 -13.96
C GLN A 13 -12.97 20.60 -12.44
N TYR A 14 -12.42 21.58 -11.72
CA TYR A 14 -12.52 21.72 -10.26
C TYR A 14 -12.53 23.21 -9.86
N ASN A 15 -13.55 23.66 -9.11
CA ASN A 15 -13.69 25.05 -8.63
C ASN A 15 -13.34 26.12 -9.70
N ASP A 16 -14.04 26.06 -10.84
CA ASP A 16 -13.88 26.94 -12.01
C ASP A 16 -12.50 26.92 -12.70
N GLN A 17 -11.63 25.98 -12.32
CA GLN A 17 -10.34 25.75 -12.96
C GLN A 17 -10.37 24.45 -13.77
N ILE A 18 -9.69 24.45 -14.92
CA ILE A 18 -9.41 23.24 -15.69
C ILE A 18 -8.01 22.77 -15.31
N LEU A 19 -7.92 21.54 -14.83
CA LEU A 19 -6.68 20.87 -14.46
C LEU A 19 -6.23 19.95 -15.59
N ASP A 20 -4.99 20.11 -16.04
CA ASP A 20 -4.32 19.16 -16.94
C ASP A 20 -3.84 17.96 -16.12
N VAL A 21 -4.44 16.80 -16.37
CA VAL A 21 -4.20 15.57 -15.63
C VAL A 21 -3.64 14.51 -16.56
N SER A 22 -2.49 13.95 -16.20
CA SER A 22 -1.90 12.79 -16.85
C SER A 22 -2.20 11.53 -16.03
N ILE A 23 -2.85 10.56 -16.65
CA ILE A 23 -2.96 9.20 -16.15
C ILE A 23 -1.76 8.41 -16.67
N VAL A 24 -0.97 7.85 -15.75
CA VAL A 24 0.23 7.05 -16.04
C VAL A 24 -0.06 5.60 -15.71
N PHE A 25 -0.07 4.75 -16.73
CA PHE A 25 -0.18 3.30 -16.59
C PHE A 25 1.22 2.69 -16.62
N TYR A 26 1.64 2.11 -15.50
CA TYR A 26 2.85 1.30 -15.40
C TYR A 26 2.49 -0.16 -15.60
N MET A 27 3.03 -0.76 -16.66
CA MET A 27 2.90 -2.18 -16.94
C MET A 27 4.24 -2.89 -16.73
N TYR A 28 4.28 -3.84 -15.80
CA TYR A 28 5.43 -4.70 -15.53
C TYR A 28 5.00 -6.16 -15.47
N GLY A 29 5.16 -6.89 -16.58
CA GLY A 29 4.61 -8.25 -16.68
C GLY A 29 3.08 -8.21 -16.62
N LYS A 30 2.47 -8.87 -15.62
CA LYS A 30 1.03 -8.82 -15.36
C LYS A 30 0.61 -7.68 -14.43
N LEU A 31 1.56 -6.98 -13.79
CA LEU A 31 1.28 -5.82 -12.96
C LEU A 31 0.85 -4.63 -13.82
N SER A 32 -0.36 -4.12 -13.60
CA SER A 32 -0.76 -2.79 -14.01
C SER A 32 -0.98 -1.91 -12.77
N LYS A 33 -0.24 -0.80 -12.69
CA LYS A 33 -0.49 0.25 -11.70
C LYS A 33 -0.83 1.54 -12.42
N SER A 34 -1.86 2.21 -11.97
CA SER A 34 -2.32 3.46 -12.56
C SER A 34 -2.08 4.60 -11.58
N TYR A 35 -1.48 5.68 -12.06
CA TYR A 35 -1.20 6.86 -11.26
C TYR A 35 -1.85 8.06 -11.90
N ILE A 36 -2.38 8.97 -11.10
CA ILE A 36 -2.77 10.31 -11.55
C ILE A 36 -1.64 11.28 -11.24
N ARG A 37 -1.30 12.10 -12.22
CA ARG A 37 -0.30 13.13 -12.13
C ARG A 37 -0.90 14.46 -12.56
N PHE A 38 -0.87 15.45 -11.69
CA PHE A 38 -1.31 16.81 -12.00
C PHE A 38 -0.72 17.80 -11.02
N ARG A 39 -0.96 19.10 -11.24
CA ARG A 39 -0.54 20.16 -10.33
C ARG A 39 -1.74 20.96 -9.85
N TYR A 40 -1.87 21.15 -8.54
CA TYR A 40 -2.94 21.95 -7.94
C TYR A 40 -2.40 22.80 -6.80
N LYS A 41 -2.76 24.11 -6.76
CA LYS A 41 -2.27 25.07 -5.75
C LYS A 41 -0.75 25.01 -5.48
N LYS A 42 0.06 24.89 -6.56
CA LYS A 42 1.53 24.76 -6.53
C LYS A 42 2.04 23.47 -5.85
N VAL A 43 1.20 22.46 -5.69
CA VAL A 43 1.57 21.11 -5.26
C VAL A 43 1.55 20.19 -6.47
N ASP A 44 2.66 19.49 -6.69
CA ASP A 44 2.74 18.42 -7.67
C ASP A 44 2.20 17.14 -7.04
N ILE A 45 1.23 16.52 -7.70
CA ILE A 45 0.50 15.36 -7.20
C ILE A 45 0.88 14.17 -8.06
N PHE A 46 1.22 13.06 -7.43
CA PHE A 46 1.49 11.78 -8.07
C PHE A 46 0.96 10.65 -7.20
N GLU A 47 -0.31 10.28 -7.42
CA GLU A 47 -1.01 9.36 -6.53
C GLU A 47 -1.44 8.09 -7.26
N LEU A 48 -1.28 6.95 -6.58
CA LEU A 48 -1.78 5.67 -7.05
C LEU A 48 -3.31 5.71 -7.01
N PHE A 49 -3.97 5.27 -8.07
CA PHE A 49 -5.42 5.10 -8.06
C PHE A 49 -5.79 3.73 -8.64
N ASP A 50 -6.83 3.12 -8.11
CA ASP A 50 -7.41 1.91 -8.68
C ASP A 50 -8.52 2.28 -9.67
N SER A 51 -8.23 2.11 -10.96
CA SER A 51 -9.20 2.37 -12.03
C SER A 51 -10.42 1.45 -12.01
N LYS A 52 -10.40 0.34 -11.25
CA LYS A 52 -11.54 -0.57 -11.09
C LYS A 52 -12.51 -0.09 -10.02
N GLU A 53 -12.01 0.60 -8.99
CA GLU A 53 -12.79 1.03 -7.84
C GLU A 53 -13.19 2.51 -7.91
N GLU A 54 -12.38 3.34 -8.57
CA GLU A 54 -12.55 4.79 -8.58
C GLU A 54 -12.45 5.39 -10.00
N ASN A 55 -13.38 6.30 -10.31
CA ASN A 55 -13.29 7.14 -11.49
C ASN A 55 -12.14 8.16 -11.33
N HIS A 56 -11.25 8.25 -12.33
CA HIS A 56 -10.11 9.17 -12.33
C HIS A 56 -10.49 10.64 -12.05
N GLN A 57 -11.66 11.12 -12.51
CA GLN A 57 -12.13 12.48 -12.22
C GLN A 57 -12.46 12.63 -10.73
N GLN A 58 -13.10 11.61 -10.15
CA GLN A 58 -13.44 11.60 -8.73
C GLN A 58 -12.16 11.57 -7.88
N ALA A 59 -11.16 10.79 -8.28
CA ALA A 59 -9.87 10.73 -7.59
C ALA A 59 -9.18 12.10 -7.56
N VAL A 60 -9.14 12.80 -8.70
CA VAL A 60 -8.56 14.16 -8.81
C VAL A 60 -9.32 15.14 -7.93
N LYS A 61 -10.66 15.16 -8.01
CA LYS A 61 -11.50 16.06 -7.19
C LYS A 61 -11.31 15.81 -5.70
N THR A 62 -11.28 14.54 -5.28
CA THR A 62 -11.08 14.14 -3.88
C THR A 62 -9.74 14.64 -3.34
N ILE A 63 -8.66 14.57 -4.13
CA ILE A 63 -7.36 15.13 -3.72
C ILE A 63 -7.41 16.65 -3.63
N CYS A 64 -8.06 17.33 -4.58
CA CYS A 64 -8.19 18.78 -4.54
C CYS A 64 -9.02 19.25 -3.32
N GLU A 65 -10.12 18.56 -3.02
CA GLU A 65 -10.95 18.80 -1.83
C GLU A 65 -10.17 18.58 -0.54
N LEU A 66 -9.33 17.56 -0.48
CA LEU A 66 -8.44 17.35 0.66
C LEU A 66 -7.49 18.53 0.83
N ILE A 67 -6.82 18.97 -0.25
CA ILE A 67 -5.91 20.14 -0.22
C ILE A 67 -6.65 21.40 0.22
N ASP A 68 -7.88 21.61 -0.24
CA ASP A 68 -8.72 22.74 0.12
C ASP A 68 -9.12 22.70 1.60
N THR A 69 -9.36 21.51 2.13
CA THR A 69 -9.78 21.28 3.52
C THR A 69 -8.63 21.44 4.51
N ILE A 70 -7.48 20.81 4.25
CA ILE A 70 -6.36 20.78 5.22
C ILE A 70 -5.31 21.84 4.95
N GLY A 71 -5.30 22.43 3.75
CA GLY A 71 -4.30 23.38 3.30
C GLY A 71 -3.03 22.70 2.74
N VAL A 72 -2.31 23.46 1.90
CA VAL A 72 -1.14 22.99 1.14
C VAL A 72 -0.03 22.41 2.03
N GLU A 73 0.32 23.07 3.13
CA GLU A 73 1.42 22.61 3.99
C GLU A 73 1.09 21.29 4.71
N LYS A 74 -0.15 21.14 5.21
CA LYS A 74 -0.60 19.87 5.79
C LYS A 74 -0.66 18.78 4.73
N TYR A 75 -1.09 19.09 3.51
CA TYR A 75 -1.09 18.12 2.42
C TYR A 75 0.32 17.64 2.05
N ARG A 76 1.32 18.52 2.01
CA ARG A 76 2.72 18.09 1.79
C ARG A 76 3.22 17.15 2.86
N LYS A 77 2.84 17.40 4.13
CA LYS A 77 3.15 16.47 5.22
C LYS A 77 2.39 15.15 5.05
N PHE A 78 1.12 15.21 4.68
CA PHE A 78 0.29 14.05 4.37
C PHE A 78 0.92 13.16 3.28
N ASP A 79 1.29 13.73 2.14
CA ASP A 79 1.93 13.00 1.03
C ASP A 79 3.22 12.30 1.48
N ARG A 80 4.04 12.98 2.28
CA ARG A 80 5.26 12.40 2.86
C ARG A 80 4.96 11.21 3.77
N VAL A 81 4.03 11.34 4.72
CA VAL A 81 3.72 10.25 5.65
C VAL A 81 3.03 9.09 4.94
N MET A 82 2.22 9.35 3.91
CA MET A 82 1.65 8.32 3.04
C MET A 82 2.73 7.55 2.28
N GLY A 83 3.78 8.23 1.82
CA GLY A 83 4.95 7.58 1.23
C GLY A 83 5.64 6.62 2.20
N GLU A 84 5.78 7.00 3.47
CA GLU A 84 6.33 6.11 4.50
C GLU A 84 5.40 4.93 4.81
N LEU A 85 4.08 5.15 4.92
CA LEU A 85 3.10 4.07 5.10
C LEU A 85 3.16 3.07 3.94
N LYS A 86 3.20 3.53 2.68
CA LYS A 86 3.36 2.66 1.49
C LYS A 86 4.59 1.75 1.63
N ARG A 87 5.70 2.26 2.16
CA ARG A 87 6.92 1.48 2.40
C ARG A 87 6.75 0.45 3.53
N ILE A 88 6.04 0.79 4.59
CA ILE A 88 5.75 -0.15 5.68
C ILE A 88 4.85 -1.28 5.16
N TYR A 89 3.71 -0.92 4.56
CA TYR A 89 2.74 -1.88 4.03
C TYR A 89 3.37 -2.83 3.00
N SER A 90 4.17 -2.33 2.06
CA SER A 90 4.78 -3.17 1.00
C SER A 90 5.75 -4.27 1.48
N ARG A 91 6.15 -4.28 2.77
CA ARG A 91 7.18 -5.22 3.28
C ARG A 91 6.84 -5.85 4.62
N ARG A 92 5.80 -5.40 5.30
CA ARG A 92 5.53 -5.74 6.69
C ARG A 92 4.07 -6.14 6.90
N ILE A 93 3.82 -6.75 8.05
CA ILE A 93 2.49 -7.11 8.53
C ILE A 93 2.19 -6.19 9.71
N ILE A 94 1.04 -5.53 9.68
CA ILE A 94 0.60 -4.59 10.71
C ILE A 94 -0.65 -5.17 11.35
N VAL A 95 -0.62 -5.33 12.68
CA VAL A 95 -1.73 -5.84 13.49
C VAL A 95 -1.67 -5.12 14.82
N ASP A 96 -2.80 -4.58 15.29
CA ASP A 96 -2.90 -3.91 16.60
C ASP A 96 -1.81 -2.84 16.80
N ASN A 97 -1.66 -1.95 15.80
CA ASN A 97 -0.63 -0.88 15.76
C ASN A 97 0.83 -1.36 15.87
N LYS A 98 1.07 -2.68 15.83
CA LYS A 98 2.40 -3.29 15.87
C LYS A 98 2.81 -3.71 14.47
N VAL A 99 4.05 -3.42 14.14
CA VAL A 99 4.64 -3.72 12.83
C VAL A 99 5.59 -4.89 12.97
N TYR A 100 5.28 -5.98 12.28
CA TYR A 100 6.05 -7.22 12.27
C TYR A 100 6.82 -7.39 10.97
N ALA A 101 8.01 -7.99 11.06
CA ALA A 101 8.87 -8.32 9.94
C ALA A 101 9.76 -9.52 10.25
N ASN A 102 10.71 -9.82 9.35
CA ASN A 102 11.62 -10.95 9.48
C ASN A 102 10.89 -12.29 9.50
N PHE A 103 9.83 -12.41 8.70
CA PHE A 103 9.18 -13.68 8.39
C PHE A 103 10.24 -14.66 7.89
N TYR A 104 10.13 -15.93 8.24
CA TYR A 104 10.99 -16.91 7.61
C TYR A 104 10.59 -17.00 6.14
N GLU A 105 11.58 -16.77 5.28
CA GLU A 105 11.42 -16.76 3.84
C GLU A 105 12.24 -17.91 3.29
N SER A 106 11.58 -18.79 2.53
CA SER A 106 12.24 -19.93 1.93
C SER A 106 11.97 -20.00 0.44
N GLU A 107 13.01 -20.41 -0.28
CA GLU A 107 12.98 -20.65 -1.71
C GLU A 107 13.55 -22.03 -1.99
N LEU A 108 12.69 -22.94 -2.45
CA LEU A 108 13.07 -24.32 -2.74
C LEU A 108 12.85 -24.61 -4.22
N SER A 109 13.84 -25.18 -4.90
CA SER A 109 13.66 -25.63 -6.28
C SER A 109 12.80 -26.90 -6.30
N VAL A 110 11.74 -26.88 -7.11
CA VAL A 110 10.79 -27.98 -7.29
C VAL A 110 10.66 -28.23 -8.79
N GLY A 111 11.52 -29.11 -9.33
CA GLY A 111 11.65 -29.32 -10.77
C GLY A 111 12.16 -28.07 -11.48
N GLU A 112 11.45 -27.62 -12.50
CA GLU A 112 11.77 -26.40 -13.27
C GLU A 112 11.24 -25.10 -12.61
N ARG A 113 10.61 -25.21 -11.43
CA ARG A 113 10.00 -24.10 -10.71
C ARG A 113 10.65 -23.89 -9.34
N TYR A 114 10.26 -22.82 -8.67
CA TYR A 114 10.66 -22.48 -7.32
C TYR A 114 9.43 -22.35 -6.44
N MET A 115 9.43 -22.99 -5.28
CA MET A 115 8.45 -22.73 -4.23
C MET A 115 8.97 -21.57 -3.39
N TYR A 116 8.23 -20.46 -3.43
CA TYR A 116 8.44 -19.31 -2.57
C TYR A 116 7.46 -19.38 -1.41
N SER A 117 7.95 -19.36 -0.17
CA SER A 117 7.09 -19.34 1.02
C SER A 117 7.50 -18.26 2.00
N ARG A 118 6.50 -17.77 2.75
CA ARG A 118 6.70 -16.92 3.93
C ARG A 118 5.86 -17.45 5.08
N GLU A 119 6.44 -17.42 6.26
CA GLU A 119 5.76 -17.88 7.49
C GLU A 119 6.03 -16.96 8.68
N ILE A 120 5.09 -17.00 9.62
CA ILE A 120 5.16 -16.28 10.89
C ILE A 120 4.55 -17.15 11.99
N MET A 121 5.23 -17.21 13.13
CA MET A 121 4.71 -17.87 14.33
C MET A 121 3.90 -16.87 15.17
N MET A 122 2.76 -17.30 15.67
CA MET A 122 1.87 -16.57 16.57
C MET A 122 2.30 -16.78 18.04
N ASN A 123 1.84 -15.93 18.96
CA ASN A 123 2.21 -16.00 20.38
C ASN A 123 1.76 -17.30 21.07
N ASP A 124 0.73 -17.95 20.55
CA ASP A 124 0.22 -19.23 21.02
C ASP A 124 0.97 -20.45 20.43
N GLY A 125 1.98 -20.20 19.59
CA GLY A 125 2.77 -21.22 18.91
C GLY A 125 2.20 -21.69 17.56
N ASN A 126 1.04 -21.20 17.13
CA ASN A 126 0.51 -21.53 15.81
C ASN A 126 1.34 -20.89 14.70
N GLN A 127 1.65 -21.66 13.66
CA GLN A 127 2.43 -21.18 12.51
C GLN A 127 1.50 -20.89 11.34
N LEU A 128 1.53 -19.64 10.87
CA LEU A 128 0.80 -19.21 9.68
C LEU A 128 1.78 -19.10 8.53
N GLU A 129 1.46 -19.72 7.40
CA GLU A 129 2.29 -19.71 6.21
C GLU A 129 1.48 -19.40 4.96
N ASP A 130 2.15 -18.89 3.94
CA ASP A 130 1.66 -18.90 2.57
C ASP A 130 2.79 -19.23 1.60
N HIS A 131 2.45 -19.82 0.47
CA HIS A 131 3.42 -20.23 -0.53
C HIS A 131 2.86 -20.19 -1.94
N LEU A 132 3.75 -20.08 -2.93
CA LEU A 132 3.41 -20.14 -4.34
C LEU A 132 4.54 -20.78 -5.15
N LEU A 133 4.19 -21.53 -6.20
CA LEU A 133 5.14 -22.04 -7.18
C LEU A 133 5.35 -20.97 -8.28
N ILE A 134 6.56 -20.46 -8.40
CA ILE A 134 6.97 -19.45 -9.37
C ILE A 134 7.95 -20.04 -10.39
N GLU A 135 7.83 -19.60 -11.64
CA GLU A 135 8.73 -20.02 -12.73
C GLU A 135 10.05 -19.23 -12.72
N ASP A 136 9.97 -17.96 -12.32
CA ASP A 136 11.11 -17.04 -12.22
C ASP A 136 11.35 -16.66 -10.75
N ARG A 137 12.58 -16.84 -10.25
CA ARG A 137 12.96 -16.42 -8.89
C ARG A 137 12.81 -14.92 -8.70
N GLU A 138 12.91 -14.14 -9.76
CA GLU A 138 12.78 -12.68 -9.71
C GLU A 138 11.32 -12.22 -9.89
N ASP A 139 10.33 -13.15 -9.83
CA ASP A 139 8.91 -12.81 -9.91
C ASP A 139 8.43 -12.06 -8.65
N VAL A 140 8.68 -10.75 -8.64
CA VAL A 140 8.30 -9.82 -7.57
C VAL A 140 6.80 -9.83 -7.30
N GLU A 141 5.96 -10.03 -8.33
CA GLU A 141 4.50 -10.01 -8.17
C GLU A 141 4.03 -11.20 -7.35
N SER A 142 4.49 -12.39 -7.71
CA SER A 142 4.17 -13.62 -6.99
C SER A 142 4.69 -13.58 -5.55
N LYS A 143 5.90 -13.04 -5.33
CA LYS A 143 6.46 -12.85 -3.97
C LYS A 143 5.62 -11.87 -3.14
N GLN A 144 5.17 -10.77 -3.73
CA GLN A 144 4.27 -9.82 -3.07
C GLN A 144 2.89 -10.42 -2.80
N GLN A 145 2.38 -11.28 -3.68
CA GLN A 145 1.12 -11.99 -3.47
C GLN A 145 1.20 -12.89 -2.23
N VAL A 146 2.30 -13.63 -2.06
CA VAL A 146 2.54 -14.46 -0.87
C VAL A 146 2.53 -13.61 0.41
N LEU A 147 3.18 -12.44 0.41
CA LEU A 147 3.12 -11.52 1.55
C LEU A 147 1.69 -11.01 1.83
N ARG A 148 0.95 -10.60 0.79
CA ARG A 148 -0.43 -10.11 0.94
C ARG A 148 -1.34 -11.18 1.54
N ASN A 149 -1.23 -12.40 1.05
CA ASN A 149 -1.99 -13.54 1.56
C ASN A 149 -1.62 -13.86 3.02
N LEU A 150 -0.32 -13.86 3.35
CA LEU A 150 0.14 -14.06 4.73
C LEU A 150 -0.39 -12.93 5.64
N ARG A 151 -0.32 -11.67 5.21
CA ARG A 151 -0.88 -10.53 5.95
C ARG A 151 -2.37 -10.74 6.25
N ARG A 152 -3.16 -11.16 5.26
CA ARG A 152 -4.58 -11.47 5.43
C ARG A 152 -4.79 -12.62 6.43
N LYS A 153 -4.03 -13.71 6.31
CA LYS A 153 -4.10 -14.84 7.27
C LYS A 153 -3.84 -14.38 8.69
N VAL A 154 -2.79 -13.58 8.91
CA VAL A 154 -2.44 -13.07 10.25
C VAL A 154 -3.51 -12.13 10.80
N LYS A 155 -4.03 -11.21 9.97
CA LYS A 155 -5.12 -10.31 10.39
C LYS A 155 -6.38 -11.08 10.77
N ASN A 156 -6.84 -11.99 9.92
CA ASN A 156 -8.01 -12.83 10.19
C ASN A 156 -7.81 -13.66 11.47
N TYR A 157 -6.63 -14.25 11.66
CA TYR A 157 -6.31 -15.01 12.86
C TYR A 157 -6.40 -14.14 14.12
N PHE A 158 -5.85 -12.92 14.07
CA PHE A 158 -5.97 -11.97 15.18
C PHE A 158 -7.43 -11.55 15.43
N GLU A 159 -8.23 -11.32 14.38
CA GLU A 159 -9.66 -10.99 14.52
C GLU A 159 -10.48 -12.15 15.15
N GLU A 160 -10.11 -13.39 14.87
CA GLU A 160 -10.82 -14.58 15.35
C GLU A 160 -10.43 -14.98 16.79
N VAL A 161 -9.15 -14.86 17.15
CA VAL A 161 -8.64 -15.39 18.43
C VAL A 161 -7.88 -14.39 19.30
N GLU A 162 -7.75 -13.12 18.87
CA GLU A 162 -7.04 -12.03 19.59
C GLU A 162 -5.56 -12.33 19.90
N VAL A 163 -4.93 -13.24 19.14
CA VAL A 163 -3.51 -13.62 19.31
C VAL A 163 -2.63 -12.83 18.34
N LEU A 164 -1.62 -12.16 18.89
CA LEU A 164 -0.62 -11.43 18.11
C LEU A 164 0.52 -12.34 17.61
N PRO A 165 1.23 -11.93 16.54
CA PRO A 165 2.47 -12.59 16.15
C PRO A 165 3.54 -12.59 17.24
N HIS A 166 4.44 -13.57 17.18
CA HIS A 166 5.52 -13.75 18.15
C HIS A 166 6.42 -12.51 18.25
N PRO A 167 6.88 -12.09 19.45
CA PRO A 167 7.61 -10.83 19.62
C PRO A 167 8.97 -10.81 18.93
N GLN A 168 9.51 -11.99 18.57
CA GLN A 168 10.74 -12.09 17.77
C GLN A 168 10.64 -11.42 16.39
N TYR A 169 9.42 -11.31 15.86
CA TYR A 169 9.14 -10.63 14.59
C TYR A 169 8.81 -9.15 14.76
N LEU A 170 8.63 -8.68 16.01
CA LEU A 170 8.23 -7.31 16.28
C LEU A 170 9.34 -6.34 15.86
N ASN A 171 8.97 -5.33 15.07
CA ASN A 171 9.84 -4.22 14.77
C ASN A 171 9.39 -2.98 15.54
N THR A 172 9.98 -2.76 16.72
CA THR A 172 9.65 -1.63 17.61
C THR A 172 9.81 -0.28 16.92
N LYS A 173 10.89 -0.10 16.15
CA LYS A 173 11.14 1.17 15.43
C LYS A 173 9.99 1.50 14.46
N TYR A 174 9.60 0.54 13.62
CA TYR A 174 8.52 0.78 12.67
C TYR A 174 7.14 0.83 13.34
N SER A 175 6.96 0.18 14.48
CA SER A 175 5.72 0.30 15.27
C SER A 175 5.55 1.72 15.80
N LEU A 176 6.61 2.32 16.35
CA LEU A 176 6.59 3.73 16.78
C LEU A 176 6.33 4.68 15.61
N VAL A 177 7.03 4.49 14.49
CA VAL A 177 6.80 5.30 13.28
C VAL A 177 5.37 5.17 12.78
N TYR A 178 4.81 3.95 12.79
CA TYR A 178 3.44 3.72 12.38
C TYR A 178 2.46 4.46 13.29
N GLN A 179 2.62 4.34 14.62
CA GLN A 179 1.80 5.04 15.60
C GLN A 179 1.86 6.57 15.42
N ASP A 180 3.07 7.13 15.28
CA ASP A 180 3.24 8.58 15.08
C ASP A 180 2.52 9.07 13.81
N ILE A 181 2.52 8.24 12.75
CA ILE A 181 1.83 8.56 11.51
C ILE A 181 0.31 8.47 11.70
N THR A 182 -0.21 7.39 12.30
CA THR A 182 -1.65 7.22 12.52
C THR A 182 -2.21 8.33 13.41
N ASP A 183 -1.53 8.64 14.52
CA ASP A 183 -1.93 9.71 15.43
C ASP A 183 -1.95 11.07 14.72
N TRP A 184 -0.92 11.36 13.92
CA TRP A 184 -0.88 12.59 13.16
C TRP A 184 -2.02 12.66 12.14
N MET A 185 -2.33 11.57 11.44
CA MET A 185 -3.42 11.52 10.47
C MET A 185 -4.77 11.75 11.16
N GLU A 186 -5.07 11.04 12.24
CA GLU A 186 -6.33 11.17 12.99
C GLU A 186 -6.57 12.60 13.50
N GLN A 187 -5.50 13.31 13.88
CA GLN A 187 -5.59 14.69 14.37
C GLN A 187 -5.72 15.74 13.25
N ASN A 188 -5.30 15.43 12.03
CA ASN A 188 -5.12 16.45 10.97
C ASN A 188 -5.90 16.20 9.69
N ILE A 189 -6.35 14.97 9.46
CA ILE A 189 -6.96 14.52 8.21
C ILE A 189 -8.37 14.04 8.54
N PRO A 190 -9.42 14.50 7.81
CA PRO A 190 -10.76 13.99 8.03
C PRO A 190 -10.83 12.47 7.78
N THR A 191 -11.54 11.75 8.65
CA THR A 191 -11.60 10.27 8.69
C THR A 191 -11.95 9.63 7.34
N TYR A 192 -12.86 10.24 6.57
CA TYR A 192 -13.23 9.77 5.24
C TYR A 192 -12.01 9.62 4.30
N TYR A 193 -11.10 10.61 4.31
CA TYR A 193 -9.90 10.56 3.48
C TYR A 193 -8.94 9.48 3.98
N ILE A 194 -8.73 9.39 5.31
CA ILE A 194 -7.89 8.34 5.91
C ILE A 194 -8.36 6.97 5.43
N GLN A 195 -9.66 6.66 5.53
CA GLN A 195 -10.20 5.37 5.11
C GLN A 195 -9.94 5.09 3.62
N ARG A 196 -10.19 6.07 2.74
CA ARG A 196 -9.95 5.92 1.30
C ARG A 196 -8.49 5.57 1.00
N PHE A 197 -7.55 6.27 1.62
CA PHE A 197 -6.13 6.03 1.39
C PHE A 197 -5.64 4.73 2.02
N MET A 198 -6.12 4.37 3.21
CA MET A 198 -5.76 3.12 3.88
C MET A 198 -6.26 1.90 3.09
N ASN A 199 -7.48 1.94 2.54
CA ASN A 199 -7.99 0.88 1.67
C ASN A 199 -7.06 0.66 0.45
N ALA A 200 -6.60 1.74 -0.17
CA ALA A 200 -5.66 1.65 -1.29
C ALA A 200 -4.30 1.05 -0.88
N LEU A 201 -3.85 1.25 0.36
CA LEU A 201 -2.62 0.63 0.86
C LEU A 201 -2.75 -0.87 1.10
N GLU A 202 -3.92 -1.34 1.52
CA GLU A 202 -4.16 -2.77 1.77
C GLU A 202 -4.20 -3.58 0.48
N ALA A 203 -4.51 -2.94 -0.64
CA ALA A 203 -4.42 -3.50 -1.99
C ALA A 203 -2.98 -3.63 -2.52
N VAL A 204 -1.99 -2.97 -1.90
CA VAL A 204 -0.56 -3.02 -2.29
C VAL A 204 0.11 -4.27 -1.75
#